data_AF-A0A7C2NHT3-F1
#
_entry.id   AF-A0A7C2NHT3-F1
#
_cell.length_a   1.000
_cell.length_b   1.000
_cell.length_c   1.000
_cell.angle_alpha   90.00
_cell.angle_beta   90.00
_cell.angle_gamma   90.00
#
_symmetry.space_group_name_H-M   'P 1'
#
loop_
_entity.id
_entity.type
_entity.pdbx_description
1 polymer ?
#
loop_
_entity_poly.entity_id
_entity_poly.type
_entity_poly.pdbx_seq_one_letter_code
_entity_poly.pdbx_strand_id
1 'polypeptide(L)'
;MKISDLINENTIQLDLKATKKDEAIRELLNILHKAKKIRNPEDIFISITEREKALSTAFADRLAIPHSTIQGISEPVACLAIGRDGIDFGSTDGKPANLIFLFLSPAEETETHLQILSKAEGLFRNRILFNALLTTNSKKKLIEEIRNAERMGWDAYINLPEEEVLSELETKKGGLSEQEARRRLKEFGPNTLEKIRTAPLYLRFAANLTNLFAILLWAAGILAFVAGMPELGWAILVVIFINASFSFWQEYKAEKAVEALRVLIPSYSRVLRDDQEKRILTSELVPGDIILLGEGDKVPADGRLFQSFDMRVDNSALTGESRPIYKISEPVLDGKNFLWTEMPNLVFGGTSILSGNGKAIVIATGMHTEIGKIARLTQVIKEELSPLQKEMVKVTKVVSILAVSMGVLFFFLGNYVAHLTGFQSFIFAIGIIAANVPEGLLPTVSLALAMAVQRMAKRNVIIKRLSSVETLGCTTVICTDKTGTLTTNQVSVVRV
;
A
#
# COMPACT_ATOMS: atom_id res chain seq x y z
N MET A 1 -12.69 1.59 12.09
CA MET A 1 -13.89 2.19 12.72
C MET A 1 -14.75 2.91 11.69
N LYS A 2 -16.08 2.75 11.75
CA LYS A 2 -17.04 3.52 10.96
C LYS A 2 -17.62 4.65 11.82
N ILE A 3 -17.90 5.80 11.22
CA ILE A 3 -18.64 6.92 11.80
C ILE A 3 -20.01 6.46 12.30
N SER A 4 -20.70 5.56 11.60
CA SER A 4 -22.00 5.02 12.06
C SER A 4 -21.92 4.25 13.38
N ASP A 5 -20.73 3.81 13.77
CA ASP A 5 -20.52 3.07 15.03
C ASP A 5 -20.30 4.04 16.21
N LEU A 6 -19.93 5.30 15.91
CA LEU A 6 -19.65 6.35 16.91
C LEU A 6 -20.88 7.14 17.34
N ILE A 7 -21.98 7.06 16.59
CA ILE A 7 -23.21 7.81 16.81
C ILE A 7 -24.41 6.89 16.98
N ASN A 8 -25.40 7.35 17.76
CA ASN A 8 -26.68 6.67 17.96
C ASN A 8 -27.81 7.70 18.12
N GLU A 9 -29.05 7.25 18.26
CA GLU A 9 -30.22 8.16 18.34
C GLU A 9 -30.16 9.14 19.53
N ASN A 10 -29.43 8.81 20.59
CA ASN A 10 -29.25 9.67 21.76
C ASN A 10 -28.13 10.70 21.56
N THR A 11 -27.27 10.54 20.55
CA THR A 11 -26.17 11.45 20.22
C THR A 11 -26.40 12.21 18.90
N ILE A 12 -27.65 12.24 18.41
CA ILE A 12 -28.05 12.98 17.21
C ILE A 12 -29.06 14.07 17.54
N GLN A 13 -28.87 15.27 17.00
CA GLN A 13 -29.79 16.40 17.12
C GLN A 13 -30.18 16.94 15.74
N LEU A 14 -31.43 16.73 15.32
CA LEU A 14 -31.90 17.11 13.96
C LEU A 14 -32.23 18.59 13.78
N ASP A 15 -32.38 19.30 14.90
CA ASP A 15 -32.76 20.71 14.93
C ASP A 15 -32.01 21.39 16.08
N LEU A 16 -30.81 21.89 15.77
CA LEU A 16 -29.97 22.58 16.75
C LEU A 16 -30.50 24.00 16.95
N LYS A 17 -30.77 24.38 18.21
CA LYS A 17 -31.35 25.70 18.53
C LYS A 17 -30.31 26.80 18.63
N ALA A 18 -29.05 26.43 18.86
CA ALA A 18 -27.95 27.37 18.93
C ALA A 18 -27.82 28.20 17.65
N THR A 19 -27.57 29.50 17.82
CA THR A 19 -27.34 30.44 16.71
C THR A 19 -25.88 30.86 16.59
N LYS A 20 -25.09 30.58 17.63
CA LYS A 20 -23.66 30.90 17.71
C LYS A 20 -22.83 29.63 17.93
N LYS A 21 -21.57 29.68 17.48
CA LYS A 21 -20.60 28.59 17.64
C LYS A 21 -20.50 28.05 19.09
N ASP A 22 -20.30 28.93 20.06
CA ASP A 22 -20.10 28.51 21.47
C ASP A 22 -21.35 27.84 22.05
N GLU A 23 -22.54 28.35 21.69
CA GLU A 23 -23.82 27.77 22.09
C GLU A 23 -23.99 26.37 21.49
N ALA A 24 -23.61 26.19 20.21
CA ALA A 24 -23.70 24.91 19.50
C ALA A 24 -22.80 23.85 20.13
N ILE A 25 -21.55 24.20 20.45
CA ILE A 25 -20.60 23.28 21.10
C ILE A 25 -21.13 22.88 22.49
N ARG A 26 -21.64 23.84 23.28
CA ARG A 26 -22.23 23.54 24.61
C ARG A 26 -23.44 22.63 24.51
N GLU A 27 -24.32 22.86 23.54
CA GLU A 27 -25.51 22.02 23.31
C GLU A 27 -25.11 20.58 22.96
N LEU A 28 -24.12 20.40 22.08
CA LEU A 28 -23.57 19.08 21.70
C LEU A 28 -22.90 18.36 22.87
N LEU A 29 -22.12 19.06 23.69
CA LEU A 29 -21.51 18.48 24.89
C LEU A 29 -22.57 18.07 25.92
N ASN A 30 -23.62 18.87 26.09
CA ASN A 30 -24.76 18.50 26.94
C ASN A 30 -25.48 17.24 26.45
N ILE A 31 -25.59 17.05 25.13
CA ILE A 31 -26.13 15.80 24.54
C ILE A 31 -25.26 14.60 24.90
N LEU A 32 -23.94 14.71 24.72
CA LEU A 32 -23.00 13.66 25.10
C LEU A 32 -23.03 13.36 26.60
N HIS A 33 -23.19 14.38 27.44
CA HIS A 33 -23.31 14.22 28.89
C HIS A 33 -24.60 13.49 29.26
N LYS A 34 -25.74 13.88 28.69
CA LYS A 34 -27.04 13.19 28.90
C LYS A 34 -27.00 11.74 28.42
N ALA A 35 -26.27 11.45 27.34
CA ALA A 35 -26.03 10.11 26.84
C ALA A 35 -25.02 9.30 27.70
N LYS A 36 -24.54 9.86 28.81
CA LYS A 36 -23.53 9.28 29.73
C LYS A 36 -22.20 8.94 29.03
N LYS A 37 -21.87 9.64 27.94
CA LYS A 37 -20.62 9.46 27.18
C LYS A 37 -19.47 10.33 27.72
N ILE A 38 -19.79 11.43 28.41
CA ILE A 38 -18.81 12.31 29.05
C ILE A 38 -19.26 12.72 30.47
N ARG A 39 -18.30 13.01 31.36
CA ARG A 39 -18.58 13.41 32.75
C ARG A 39 -18.59 14.92 32.97
N ASN A 40 -17.58 15.64 32.45
CA ASN A 40 -17.36 17.07 32.69
C ASN A 40 -17.49 17.87 31.39
N PRO A 41 -18.69 18.31 30.98
CA PRO A 41 -18.87 19.04 29.73
C PRO A 41 -18.17 20.42 29.71
N GLU A 42 -18.08 21.11 30.85
CA GLU A 42 -17.46 22.45 30.93
C GLU A 42 -15.94 22.42 30.71
N ASP A 43 -15.24 21.46 31.33
CA ASP A 43 -13.78 21.31 31.13
C ASP A 43 -13.45 20.98 29.66
N ILE A 44 -14.28 20.14 29.05
CA ILE A 44 -14.15 19.76 27.64
C ILE A 44 -14.44 20.95 26.72
N PHE A 45 -15.44 21.77 27.06
CA PHE A 45 -15.75 22.99 26.30
C PHE A 45 -14.55 23.94 26.25
N ILE A 46 -13.84 24.13 27.37
CA ILE A 46 -12.64 24.96 27.43
C ILE A 46 -11.57 24.39 26.49
N SER A 47 -11.31 23.09 26.54
CA SER A 47 -10.32 22.42 25.66
C SER A 47 -10.64 22.58 24.17
N ILE A 48 -11.91 22.41 23.77
CA ILE A 48 -12.33 22.61 22.38
C ILE A 48 -12.17 24.08 21.98
N THR A 49 -12.56 25.01 22.85
CA THR A 49 -12.51 26.45 22.57
C THR A 49 -11.07 26.96 22.44
N GLU A 50 -10.13 26.44 23.23
CA GLU A 50 -8.71 26.74 23.09
C GLU A 50 -8.15 26.23 21.75
N ARG A 51 -8.56 25.04 21.32
CA ARG A 51 -8.18 24.48 20.02
C ARG A 51 -8.77 25.29 18.86
N GLU A 52 -10.04 25.68 18.95
CA GLU A 52 -10.74 26.53 17.98
C GLU A 52 -10.08 27.90 17.78
N LYS A 53 -9.51 28.46 18.86
CA LYS A 53 -8.76 29.73 18.79
C LYS A 53 -7.41 29.57 18.10
N ALA A 54 -6.81 28.38 18.16
CA ALA A 54 -5.53 28.09 17.52
C ALA A 54 -5.69 27.77 16.02
N LEU A 55 -6.74 27.03 15.64
CA LEU A 55 -7.13 26.77 14.25
C LEU A 55 -8.65 26.53 14.17
N SER A 56 -9.31 27.13 13.16
CA SER A 56 -10.73 26.89 12.88
C SER A 56 -10.97 25.42 12.52
N THR A 57 -11.99 24.79 13.12
CA THR A 57 -12.47 23.45 12.69
C THR A 57 -13.65 23.51 11.72
N ALA A 58 -13.94 24.71 11.21
CA ALA A 58 -14.89 24.92 10.12
C ALA A 58 -14.23 24.55 8.80
N PHE A 59 -14.80 23.58 8.10
CA PHE A 59 -14.38 23.18 6.77
C PHE A 59 -15.24 23.93 5.73
N ALA A 60 -14.74 24.04 4.50
CA ALA A 60 -15.57 24.48 3.39
C ALA A 60 -16.78 23.55 3.23
N ASP A 61 -17.86 24.04 2.60
CA ASP A 61 -19.07 23.25 2.30
C ASP A 61 -20.03 22.98 3.46
N ARG A 62 -20.19 23.96 4.36
CA ARG A 62 -21.25 23.96 5.40
C ARG A 62 -21.12 22.82 6.44
N LEU A 63 -19.91 22.33 6.67
CA LEU A 63 -19.56 21.31 7.67
C LEU A 63 -18.64 21.90 8.75
N ALA A 64 -18.98 21.69 10.02
CA ALA A 64 -18.09 21.98 11.14
C ALA A 64 -17.77 20.68 11.89
N ILE A 65 -16.50 20.47 12.24
CA ILE A 65 -16.07 19.30 13.02
C ILE A 65 -15.34 19.74 14.29
N PRO A 66 -16.02 20.24 15.33
CA PRO A 66 -15.37 20.57 16.60
C PRO A 66 -14.83 19.29 17.23
N HIS A 67 -13.52 19.22 17.50
CA HIS A 67 -12.92 17.99 17.98
C HIS A 67 -11.78 18.23 18.96
N SER A 68 -11.60 17.34 19.93
CA SER A 68 -10.46 17.40 20.84
C SER A 68 -10.08 16.02 21.38
N THR A 69 -8.85 15.90 21.88
CA THR A 69 -8.40 14.75 22.64
C THR A 69 -8.54 15.06 24.13
N ILE A 70 -9.21 14.19 24.88
CA ILE A 70 -9.56 14.42 26.29
C ILE A 70 -8.98 13.31 27.16
N GLN A 71 -8.38 13.68 28.29
CA GLN A 71 -7.95 12.73 29.32
C GLN A 71 -9.15 12.14 30.07
N GLY A 72 -9.16 10.82 30.28
CA GLY A 72 -10.21 10.12 31.04
C GLY A 72 -11.40 9.61 30.22
N ILE A 73 -11.36 9.72 28.88
CA ILE A 73 -12.27 9.00 27.99
C ILE A 73 -11.55 7.73 27.48
N SER A 74 -12.20 6.57 27.59
CA SER A 74 -11.62 5.26 27.22
C SER A 74 -11.87 4.85 25.76
N GLU A 75 -12.86 5.44 25.10
CA GLU A 75 -13.22 5.15 23.70
C GLU A 75 -13.61 6.45 22.98
N PRO A 76 -13.42 6.58 21.66
CA PRO A 76 -13.89 7.74 20.93
C PRO A 76 -15.43 7.90 21.02
N VAL A 77 -15.89 9.13 21.22
CA VAL A 77 -17.33 9.45 21.30
C VAL A 77 -17.68 10.59 20.37
N ALA A 78 -18.84 10.53 19.71
CA ALA A 78 -19.24 11.55 18.76
C ALA A 78 -20.73 11.93 18.88
N CYS A 79 -21.03 13.15 18.45
CA CYS A 79 -22.36 13.73 18.36
C CYS A 79 -22.51 14.42 17.01
N LEU A 80 -23.67 14.24 16.39
CA LEU A 80 -23.98 14.85 15.09
C LEU A 80 -25.23 15.72 15.22
N ALA A 81 -25.14 16.97 14.78
CA ALA A 81 -26.27 17.88 14.74
C ALA A 81 -26.46 18.56 13.40
N ILE A 82 -27.72 18.93 13.14
CA ILE A 82 -28.14 19.70 11.98
C ILE A 82 -28.66 21.06 12.47
N GLY A 83 -28.00 22.13 12.06
CA GLY A 83 -28.48 23.51 12.21
C GLY A 83 -29.12 23.97 10.90
N ARG A 84 -30.45 24.01 10.83
CA ARG A 84 -31.18 24.29 9.58
C ARG A 84 -30.94 25.70 9.05
N ASP A 85 -30.84 26.67 9.94
CA ASP A 85 -30.57 28.07 9.61
C ASP A 85 -29.08 28.35 9.35
N GLY A 86 -28.22 27.36 9.62
CA GLY A 86 -26.77 27.47 9.52
C GLY A 86 -26.17 28.27 10.68
N ILE A 87 -24.99 27.85 11.14
CA ILE A 87 -24.29 28.49 12.27
C ILE A 87 -22.93 28.96 11.77
N ASP A 88 -22.57 30.20 12.04
CA ASP A 88 -21.25 30.70 11.69
C ASP A 88 -20.19 30.06 12.60
N PHE A 89 -19.35 29.22 12.01
CA PHE A 89 -18.22 28.57 12.66
C PHE A 89 -16.86 29.18 12.23
N GLY A 90 -16.86 30.21 11.36
CA GLY A 90 -15.65 30.80 10.80
C GLY A 90 -15.00 29.95 9.71
N SER A 91 -15.81 29.47 8.76
CA SER A 91 -15.36 28.71 7.58
C SER A 91 -14.54 29.58 6.63
N THR A 92 -13.57 28.98 5.93
CA THR A 92 -12.71 29.68 4.97
C THR A 92 -13.45 30.20 3.75
N ASP A 93 -14.64 29.65 3.44
CA ASP A 93 -15.53 30.07 2.37
C ASP A 93 -16.62 31.07 2.82
N GLY A 94 -16.64 31.44 4.10
CA GLY A 94 -17.59 32.36 4.70
C GLY A 94 -19.03 31.85 4.78
N LYS A 95 -19.28 30.56 4.50
CA LYS A 95 -20.64 29.98 4.56
C LYS A 95 -20.93 29.38 5.94
N PRO A 96 -22.14 29.59 6.49
CA PRO A 96 -22.51 29.00 7.78
C PRO A 96 -22.60 27.47 7.69
N ALA A 97 -22.22 26.77 8.76
CA ALA A 97 -22.26 25.32 8.86
C ALA A 97 -23.67 24.82 9.20
N ASN A 98 -24.20 23.91 8.38
CA ASN A 98 -25.49 23.26 8.63
C ASN A 98 -25.33 21.89 9.28
N LEU A 99 -24.18 21.22 9.07
CA LEU A 99 -23.87 19.94 9.69
C LEU A 99 -22.72 20.13 10.67
N ILE A 100 -22.93 19.74 11.93
CA ILE A 100 -21.93 19.85 12.99
C ILE A 100 -21.66 18.45 13.54
N PHE A 101 -20.45 17.94 13.31
CA PHE A 101 -20.00 16.64 13.83
C PHE A 101 -18.96 16.86 14.93
N LEU A 102 -19.39 16.83 16.18
CA LEU A 102 -18.48 16.94 17.32
C LEU A 102 -17.96 15.56 17.70
N PHE A 103 -16.63 15.40 17.83
CA PHE A 103 -16.07 14.13 18.34
C PHE A 103 -14.91 14.34 19.31
N LEU A 104 -14.80 13.42 20.26
CA LEU A 104 -13.76 13.40 21.29
C LEU A 104 -13.02 12.07 21.22
N SER A 105 -11.71 12.10 21.42
CA SER A 105 -10.88 10.89 21.43
C SER A 105 -10.02 10.82 22.70
N PRO A 106 -9.59 9.62 23.11
CA PRO A 106 -8.62 9.48 24.20
C PRO A 106 -7.31 10.21 23.88
N ALA A 107 -6.69 10.85 24.88
CA ALA A 107 -5.41 11.57 24.71
C ALA A 107 -4.25 10.67 24.24
N GLU A 108 -4.31 9.38 24.56
CA GLU A 108 -3.27 8.39 24.21
C GLU A 108 -3.44 7.82 22.78
N GLU A 109 -4.57 8.08 22.11
CA GLU A 109 -4.90 7.51 20.80
C GLU A 109 -4.91 8.56 19.67
N THR A 110 -3.75 9.17 19.42
CA THR A 110 -3.62 10.20 18.37
C THR A 110 -3.89 9.65 16.95
N GLU A 111 -3.50 8.40 16.68
CA GLU A 111 -3.76 7.77 15.38
C GLU A 111 -5.26 7.57 15.13
N THR A 112 -5.99 7.03 16.12
CA THR A 112 -7.45 6.87 16.05
C THR A 112 -8.14 8.21 15.82
N HIS A 113 -7.68 9.27 16.50
CA HIS A 113 -8.20 10.62 16.34
C HIS A 113 -8.11 11.13 14.89
N LEU A 114 -6.93 10.99 14.26
CA LEU A 114 -6.72 11.40 12.86
C LEU A 114 -7.53 10.54 11.87
N GLN A 115 -7.68 9.24 12.14
CA GLN A 115 -8.50 8.35 11.31
C GLN A 115 -9.98 8.72 11.33
N ILE A 116 -10.52 9.12 12.49
CA ILE A 116 -11.91 9.59 12.61
C ILE A 116 -12.09 10.89 11.85
N LEU A 117 -11.17 11.84 12.03
CA LEU A 117 -11.22 13.14 11.36
C LEU A 117 -11.26 12.98 9.83
N SER A 118 -10.31 12.23 9.28
CA SER A 118 -10.22 11.97 7.83
C SER A 118 -11.48 11.28 7.29
N LYS A 119 -12.05 10.33 8.03
CA LYS A 119 -13.28 9.63 7.62
C LYS A 119 -14.51 10.51 7.69
N ALA A 120 -14.67 11.29 8.76
CA ALA A 120 -15.79 12.20 8.91
C ALA A 120 -15.76 13.27 7.82
N GLU A 121 -14.58 13.83 7.55
CA GLU A 121 -14.40 14.79 6.47
C GLU A 121 -14.75 14.20 5.10
N GLY A 122 -14.20 13.04 4.75
CA GLY A 122 -14.49 12.38 3.47
C GLY A 122 -15.97 11.99 3.32
N LEU A 123 -16.58 11.47 4.40
CA LEU A 123 -17.96 11.01 4.39
C LEU A 123 -18.95 12.17 4.27
N PHE A 124 -18.79 13.22 5.07
CA PHE A 124 -19.73 14.34 5.12
C PHE A 124 -19.54 15.38 4.02
N ARG A 125 -18.42 15.34 3.28
CA ARG A 125 -18.27 16.10 2.03
C ARG A 125 -19.14 15.59 0.88
N ASN A 126 -19.56 14.32 0.92
CA ASN A 126 -20.45 13.75 -0.08
C ASN A 126 -21.77 14.53 -0.15
N ARG A 127 -22.03 15.21 -1.27
CA ARG A 127 -23.20 16.09 -1.41
C ARG A 127 -24.53 15.37 -1.30
N ILE A 128 -24.62 14.13 -1.81
CA ILE A 128 -25.84 13.31 -1.71
C ILE A 128 -26.15 13.05 -0.25
N LEU A 129 -25.16 12.53 0.49
CA LEU A 129 -25.32 12.26 1.91
C LEU A 129 -25.70 13.54 2.62
N PHE A 130 -24.94 14.63 2.42
CA PHE A 130 -25.20 15.91 3.06
C PHE A 130 -26.65 16.40 2.84
N ASN A 131 -27.15 16.37 1.60
CA ASN A 131 -28.53 16.77 1.29
C ASN A 131 -29.56 15.81 1.90
N ALA A 132 -29.29 14.50 1.90
CA ALA A 132 -30.14 13.50 2.54
C ALA A 132 -30.21 13.70 4.06
N LEU A 133 -29.10 14.05 4.70
CA LEU A 133 -29.04 14.39 6.11
C LEU A 133 -29.84 15.67 6.40
N LEU A 134 -29.71 16.73 5.61
CA LEU A 134 -30.46 17.99 5.84
C LEU A 134 -31.97 17.86 5.69
N THR A 135 -32.44 16.94 4.84
CA THR A 135 -33.87 16.74 4.56
C THR A 135 -34.54 15.72 5.46
N THR A 136 -33.78 14.97 6.27
CA THR A 136 -34.33 13.93 7.12
C THR A 136 -34.95 14.51 8.40
N ASN A 137 -36.10 13.96 8.79
CA ASN A 137 -36.78 14.28 10.05
C ASN A 137 -36.70 13.12 11.07
N SER A 138 -35.93 12.07 10.78
CA SER A 138 -35.82 10.88 11.61
C SER A 138 -34.37 10.55 11.94
N LYS A 139 -34.05 10.41 13.23
CA LYS A 139 -32.69 10.07 13.70
C LYS A 139 -32.28 8.67 13.22
N LYS A 140 -33.23 7.73 13.19
CA LYS A 140 -32.99 6.36 12.69
C LYS A 140 -32.66 6.36 11.20
N LYS A 141 -33.44 7.11 10.40
CA LYS A 141 -33.16 7.28 8.96
C LYS A 141 -31.81 7.95 8.73
N LEU A 142 -31.48 8.96 9.55
CA LEU A 142 -30.17 9.64 9.49
C LEU A 142 -29.01 8.64 9.64
N ILE A 143 -29.06 7.78 10.65
CA ILE A 143 -28.03 6.74 10.87
C ILE A 143 -27.99 5.76 9.69
N GLU A 144 -29.14 5.42 9.12
CA GLU A 144 -29.22 4.54 7.95
C GLU A 144 -28.57 5.16 6.71
N GLU A 145 -28.79 6.45 6.44
CA GLU A 145 -28.13 7.16 5.33
C GLU A 145 -26.61 7.18 5.51
N ILE A 146 -26.12 7.43 6.74
CA ILE A 146 -24.68 7.37 7.07
C ILE A 146 -24.15 5.95 6.85
N ARG A 147 -24.85 4.91 7.35
CA ARG A 147 -24.43 3.52 7.14
C ARG A 147 -24.41 3.14 5.66
N ASN A 148 -25.35 3.65 4.87
CA ASN A 148 -25.39 3.42 3.44
C ASN A 148 -24.21 4.10 2.76
N ALA A 149 -23.95 5.36 3.08
CA ALA A 149 -22.79 6.10 2.58
C ALA A 149 -21.44 5.57 3.07
N GLU A 150 -21.38 4.83 4.18
CA GLU A 150 -20.14 4.17 4.62
C GLU A 150 -19.97 2.76 4.07
N ARG A 151 -21.07 2.14 3.65
CA ARG A 151 -21.04 0.91 2.85
C ARG A 151 -20.65 1.22 1.41
N MET A 152 -21.07 2.38 0.92
CA MET A 152 -20.71 2.94 -0.37
C MET A 152 -19.38 3.68 -0.23
N GLY A 153 -18.26 3.02 -0.49
CA GLY A 153 -16.97 3.72 -0.58
C GLY A 153 -16.93 4.67 -1.78
N TRP A 154 -15.84 4.64 -2.55
CA TRP A 154 -15.75 5.30 -3.86
C TRP A 154 -16.91 4.92 -4.84
N ASP A 155 -17.73 3.95 -4.44
CA ASP A 155 -19.03 3.54 -4.94
C ASP A 155 -20.04 4.68 -5.14
N ALA A 156 -19.84 5.86 -4.54
CA ALA A 156 -20.69 7.02 -4.81
C ALA A 156 -20.65 7.47 -6.29
N TYR A 157 -19.53 7.32 -7.00
CA TYR A 157 -19.46 7.78 -8.39
C TYR A 157 -20.36 7.01 -9.35
N ILE A 158 -20.79 5.79 -9.00
CA ILE A 158 -21.58 4.95 -9.91
C ILE A 158 -22.99 5.50 -10.12
N ASN A 159 -23.58 6.16 -9.12
CA ASN A 159 -24.95 6.68 -9.19
C ASN A 159 -25.00 8.19 -9.50
N LEU A 160 -23.84 8.84 -9.61
CA LEU A 160 -23.75 10.26 -9.90
C LEU A 160 -23.85 10.52 -11.42
N PRO A 161 -24.59 11.57 -11.83
CA PRO A 161 -24.52 12.10 -13.19
C PRO A 161 -23.17 12.75 -13.47
N GLU A 162 -22.82 12.89 -14.75
CA GLU A 162 -21.54 13.46 -15.21
C GLU A 162 -21.17 14.76 -14.49
N GLU A 163 -22.11 15.69 -14.37
CA GLU A 163 -21.88 17.02 -13.78
C GLU A 163 -21.47 16.94 -12.30
N GLU A 164 -22.08 16.01 -11.55
CA GLU A 164 -21.76 15.80 -10.15
C GLU A 164 -20.42 15.06 -9.97
N VAL A 165 -20.10 14.09 -10.84
CA VAL A 165 -18.78 13.43 -10.84
C VAL A 165 -17.67 14.45 -11.12
N LEU A 166 -17.87 15.33 -12.11
CA LEU A 166 -16.95 16.42 -12.42
C LEU A 166 -16.80 17.39 -11.25
N SER A 167 -17.90 17.75 -10.59
CA SER A 167 -17.88 18.64 -9.43
C SER A 167 -17.13 18.03 -8.25
N GLU A 168 -17.41 16.77 -7.91
CA GLU A 168 -16.79 16.05 -6.77
C GLU A 168 -15.28 15.83 -7.00
N LEU A 169 -14.85 15.66 -8.25
CA LEU A 169 -13.43 15.54 -8.60
C LEU A 169 -12.78 16.88 -8.95
N GLU A 170 -13.50 17.99 -8.74
CA GLU A 170 -13.10 19.36 -9.07
C GLU A 170 -12.48 19.47 -10.48
N THR A 171 -13.11 18.81 -11.45
CA THR A 171 -12.64 18.66 -12.83
C THR A 171 -13.61 19.33 -13.79
N LYS A 172 -13.11 19.92 -14.87
CA LYS A 172 -13.93 20.53 -15.93
C LYS A 172 -14.09 19.57 -17.10
N LYS A 173 -15.07 19.80 -17.99
CA LYS A 173 -15.22 19.02 -19.24
C LYS A 173 -13.96 19.07 -20.13
N GLY A 174 -13.18 20.15 -20.02
CA GLY A 174 -11.86 20.34 -20.63
C GLY A 174 -10.70 19.61 -19.95
N GLY A 175 -10.97 18.85 -18.89
CA GLY A 175 -9.96 18.24 -18.03
C GLY A 175 -9.36 19.20 -17.02
N LEU A 176 -8.27 18.75 -16.39
CA LEU A 176 -7.53 19.53 -15.40
C LEU A 176 -6.60 20.55 -16.07
N SER A 177 -6.24 21.60 -15.33
CA SER A 177 -5.12 22.45 -15.73
C SER A 177 -3.80 21.76 -15.43
N GLU A 178 -2.74 22.10 -16.18
CA GLU A 178 -1.40 21.54 -15.93
C GLU A 178 -0.88 21.87 -14.52
N GLN A 179 -1.25 23.04 -13.99
CA GLN A 179 -0.88 23.44 -12.62
C GLN A 179 -1.58 22.58 -11.57
N GLU A 180 -2.87 22.32 -11.76
CA GLU A 180 -3.66 21.49 -10.83
C GLU A 180 -3.22 20.03 -10.88
N ALA A 181 -2.96 19.50 -12.08
CA ALA A 181 -2.42 18.15 -12.24
C ALA A 181 -1.08 17.99 -11.51
N ARG A 182 -0.17 18.97 -11.60
CA ARG A 182 1.10 18.97 -10.85
C ARG A 182 0.92 19.10 -9.34
N ARG A 183 -0.09 19.86 -8.89
CA ARG A 183 -0.43 19.96 -7.45
C ARG A 183 -0.89 18.60 -6.94
N ARG A 184 -1.85 17.97 -7.62
CA ARG A 184 -2.36 16.64 -7.28
C ARG A 184 -1.29 15.56 -7.37
N LEU A 185 -0.35 15.65 -8.32
CA LEU A 185 0.75 14.69 -8.43
C LEU A 185 1.65 14.70 -7.19
N LYS A 186 1.83 15.87 -6.56
CA LYS A 186 2.56 15.98 -5.28
C LYS A 186 1.76 15.45 -4.09
N GLU A 187 0.44 15.57 -4.14
CA GLU A 187 -0.49 15.17 -3.08
C GLU A 187 -0.76 13.65 -3.09
N PHE A 188 -1.16 13.10 -4.24
CA PHE A 188 -1.53 11.71 -4.42
C PHE A 188 -0.36 10.80 -4.82
N GLY A 189 0.76 11.40 -5.25
CA GLY A 189 1.91 10.66 -5.76
C GLY A 189 1.72 10.13 -7.20
N PRO A 190 2.74 9.48 -7.75
CA PRO A 190 2.69 8.97 -9.12
C PRO A 190 1.77 7.75 -9.26
N ASN A 191 1.11 7.62 -10.41
CA ASN A 191 0.33 6.45 -10.80
C ASN A 191 1.23 5.25 -11.10
N THR A 192 1.79 4.67 -10.04
CA THR A 192 2.67 3.50 -10.08
C THR A 192 2.36 2.59 -8.91
N LEU A 193 2.53 1.28 -9.12
CA LEU A 193 2.49 0.33 -8.02
C LEU A 193 3.78 0.48 -7.21
N GLU A 194 3.63 0.67 -5.90
CA GLU A 194 4.77 0.81 -5.00
C GLU A 194 5.65 -0.43 -5.07
N LYS A 195 6.95 -0.22 -5.32
CA LYS A 195 7.95 -1.27 -5.19
C LYS A 195 8.31 -1.42 -3.72
N ILE A 196 8.33 -2.65 -3.22
CA ILE A 196 8.90 -2.96 -1.91
C ILE A 196 10.33 -2.43 -1.88
N ARG A 197 10.64 -1.54 -0.93
CA ARG A 197 11.99 -0.99 -0.77
C ARG A 197 12.95 -2.15 -0.52
N THR A 198 13.95 -2.30 -1.39
CA THR A 198 15.07 -3.21 -1.14
C THR A 198 15.88 -2.69 0.04
N ALA A 199 16.44 -3.60 0.85
CA ALA A 199 17.37 -3.21 1.90
C ALA A 199 18.53 -2.37 1.31
N PRO A 200 18.94 -1.28 1.97
CA PRO A 200 20.00 -0.43 1.45
C PRO A 200 21.33 -1.19 1.42
N LEU A 201 22.22 -0.80 0.51
CA LEU A 201 23.45 -1.56 0.19
C LEU A 201 24.33 -1.83 1.42
N TYR A 202 24.42 -0.88 2.35
CA TYR A 202 25.20 -1.05 3.58
C TYR A 202 24.60 -2.11 4.53
N LEU A 203 23.27 -2.20 4.64
CA LEU A 203 22.60 -3.24 5.43
C LEU A 203 22.78 -4.61 4.78
N ARG A 204 22.78 -4.68 3.44
CA ARG A 204 23.07 -5.91 2.69
C ARG A 204 24.53 -6.35 2.84
N PHE A 205 25.46 -5.41 2.83
CA PHE A 205 26.86 -5.69 3.15
C PHE A 205 27.00 -6.17 4.60
N ALA A 206 26.36 -5.50 5.56
CA ALA A 206 26.36 -5.91 6.96
C ALA A 206 25.78 -7.31 7.18
N ALA A 207 24.76 -7.71 6.42
CA ALA A 207 24.20 -9.05 6.46
C ALA A 207 25.24 -10.14 6.09
N ASN A 208 26.21 -9.83 5.22
CA ASN A 208 27.31 -10.73 4.87
C ASN A 208 28.33 -10.89 6.04
N LEU A 209 28.39 -9.92 6.96
CA LEU A 209 29.24 -9.98 8.16
C LEU A 209 28.60 -10.75 9.33
N THR A 210 27.30 -11.06 9.24
CA THR A 210 26.52 -11.72 10.30
C THR A 210 26.11 -13.15 9.96
N ASN A 211 26.62 -13.73 8.87
CA ASN A 211 26.35 -15.13 8.57
C ASN A 211 27.03 -16.05 9.62
N LEU A 212 26.58 -17.31 9.71
CA LEU A 212 27.04 -18.25 10.73
C LEU A 212 28.58 -18.39 10.78
N PHE A 213 29.23 -18.37 9.62
CA PHE A 213 30.68 -18.51 9.51
C PHE A 213 31.43 -17.25 9.92
N ALA A 214 30.93 -16.07 9.54
CA ALA A 214 31.47 -14.81 10.01
C ALA A 214 31.37 -14.72 11.53
N ILE A 215 30.26 -15.18 12.14
CA ILE A 215 30.12 -15.24 13.61
C ILE A 215 31.18 -16.15 14.26
N LEU A 216 31.46 -17.32 13.68
CA LEU A 216 32.53 -18.21 14.17
C LEU A 216 33.91 -17.55 14.07
N LEU A 217 34.20 -16.86 12.95
CA LEU A 217 35.44 -16.12 12.77
C LEU A 217 35.53 -14.90 13.70
N TRP A 218 34.42 -14.21 13.97
CA TRP A 218 34.36 -13.14 14.97
C TRP A 218 34.71 -13.66 16.36
N ALA A 219 34.13 -14.79 16.77
CA ALA A 219 34.45 -15.42 18.04
C ALA A 219 35.93 -15.80 18.13
N ALA A 220 36.48 -16.38 17.05
CA ALA A 220 37.89 -16.71 16.94
C ALA A 220 38.82 -15.48 17.05
N GLY A 221 38.50 -14.41 16.31
CA GLY A 221 39.26 -13.17 16.33
C GLY A 221 39.26 -12.52 17.71
N ILE A 222 38.10 -12.47 18.37
CA ILE A 222 37.99 -11.96 19.75
C ILE A 222 38.85 -12.78 20.72
N LEU A 223 38.80 -14.10 20.62
CA LEU A 223 39.59 -14.97 21.50
C LEU A 223 41.11 -14.83 21.26
N ALA A 224 41.53 -14.56 20.02
CA ALA A 224 42.93 -14.27 19.71
C ALA A 224 43.43 -12.98 20.39
N PHE A 225 42.60 -11.92 20.42
CA PHE A 225 42.92 -10.69 21.14
C PHE A 225 42.99 -10.92 22.65
N VAL A 226 42.01 -11.64 23.22
CA VAL A 226 41.99 -11.95 24.66
C VAL A 226 43.22 -12.74 25.08
N ALA A 227 43.75 -13.57 24.19
CA ALA A 227 44.93 -14.38 24.46
C ALA A 227 46.27 -13.69 24.15
N GLY A 228 46.27 -12.39 23.87
CA GLY A 228 47.50 -11.62 23.69
C GLY A 228 48.21 -11.86 22.35
N MET A 229 47.51 -12.35 21.32
CA MET A 229 48.04 -12.49 19.96
C MET A 229 47.34 -11.52 18.99
N PRO A 230 47.64 -10.22 19.08
CA PRO A 230 46.99 -9.22 18.24
C PRO A 230 47.24 -9.45 16.75
N GLU A 231 48.38 -10.02 16.35
CA GLU A 231 48.70 -10.31 14.96
C GLU A 231 47.71 -11.31 14.35
N LEU A 232 47.36 -12.35 15.09
CA LEU A 232 46.40 -13.38 14.66
C LEU A 232 44.96 -12.84 14.68
N GLY A 233 44.60 -12.02 15.68
CA GLY A 233 43.32 -11.34 15.72
C GLY A 233 43.11 -10.42 14.50
N TRP A 234 44.10 -9.61 14.15
CA TRP A 234 44.07 -8.76 12.96
C TRP A 234 44.00 -9.57 11.66
N ALA A 235 44.74 -10.68 11.55
CA ALA A 235 44.68 -11.56 10.39
C ALA A 235 43.26 -12.12 10.17
N ILE A 236 42.59 -12.58 11.24
CA ILE A 236 41.22 -13.11 11.16
C ILE A 236 40.24 -12.00 10.75
N LEU A 237 40.37 -10.79 11.31
CA LEU A 237 39.51 -9.66 10.92
C LEU A 237 39.64 -9.32 9.44
N VAL A 238 40.87 -9.26 8.91
CA VAL A 238 41.11 -9.02 7.48
C VAL A 238 40.44 -10.08 6.62
N VAL A 239 40.53 -11.36 7.00
CA VAL A 239 39.85 -12.46 6.29
C VAL A 239 38.33 -12.27 6.29
N ILE A 240 37.72 -11.89 7.41
CA ILE A 240 36.27 -11.62 7.50
C ILE A 240 35.87 -10.52 6.50
N PHE A 241 36.61 -9.41 6.46
CA PHE A 241 36.30 -8.29 5.57
C PHE A 241 36.52 -8.62 4.10
N ILE A 242 37.59 -9.36 3.75
CA ILE A 242 37.84 -9.82 2.39
C ILE A 242 36.70 -10.73 1.92
N ASN A 243 36.32 -11.71 2.75
CA ASN A 243 35.26 -12.66 2.42
C ASN A 243 33.90 -11.98 2.26
N ALA A 244 33.55 -11.05 3.16
CA ALA A 244 32.32 -10.28 3.06
C ALA A 244 32.31 -9.39 1.80
N SER A 245 33.43 -8.75 1.48
CA SER A 245 33.57 -7.92 0.27
C SER A 245 33.43 -8.72 -1.00
N PHE A 246 34.08 -9.89 -1.07
CA PHE A 246 33.99 -10.77 -2.23
C PHE A 246 32.58 -11.32 -2.42
N SER A 247 31.95 -11.77 -1.33
CA SER A 247 30.56 -12.27 -1.33
C SER A 247 29.58 -11.18 -1.78
N PHE A 248 29.67 -9.98 -1.21
CA PHE A 248 28.84 -8.84 -1.59
C PHE A 248 29.05 -8.44 -3.06
N TRP A 249 30.29 -8.38 -3.53
CA TRP A 249 30.59 -8.02 -4.91
C TRP A 249 30.01 -9.03 -5.91
N GLN A 250 30.12 -10.33 -5.62
CA GLN A 250 29.54 -11.39 -6.45
C GLN A 250 28.01 -11.33 -6.48
N GLU A 251 27.37 -11.12 -5.32
CA GLU A 251 25.92 -10.96 -5.23
C GLU A 251 25.44 -9.72 -5.98
N TYR A 252 26.12 -8.58 -5.81
CA TYR A 252 25.81 -7.33 -6.50
C TYR A 252 25.90 -7.46 -8.02
N LYS A 253 26.95 -8.13 -8.52
CA LYS A 253 27.14 -8.39 -9.94
C LYS A 253 26.01 -9.26 -10.52
N ALA A 254 25.60 -10.30 -9.78
CA ALA A 254 24.50 -11.17 -10.17
C ALA A 254 23.17 -10.41 -10.27
N GLU A 255 22.88 -9.53 -9.31
CA GLU A 255 21.67 -8.72 -9.29
C GLU A 255 21.63 -7.67 -10.42
N LYS A 256 22.75 -6.97 -10.66
CA LYS A 256 22.84 -5.99 -11.76
C LYS A 256 22.59 -6.61 -13.14
N ALA A 257 23.01 -7.85 -13.34
CA ALA A 257 22.73 -8.59 -14.58
C ALA A 257 21.23 -8.82 -14.80
N VAL A 258 20.44 -8.98 -13.72
CA VAL A 258 18.98 -9.12 -13.78
C VAL A 258 18.31 -7.76 -13.93
N GLU A 259 18.81 -6.72 -13.25
CA GLU A 259 18.24 -5.37 -13.30
C GLU A 259 18.34 -4.74 -14.69
N ALA A 260 19.44 -4.98 -15.42
CA ALA A 260 19.60 -4.51 -16.80
C ALA A 260 18.51 -5.03 -17.75
N LEU A 261 17.86 -6.15 -17.43
CA LEU A 261 16.74 -6.70 -18.18
C LEU A 261 15.38 -6.02 -17.86
N ARG A 262 15.31 -5.16 -16.82
CA ARG A 262 14.07 -4.52 -16.36
C ARG A 262 13.75 -3.18 -17.02
N VAL A 263 14.69 -2.57 -17.74
CA VAL A 263 14.51 -1.24 -18.36
C VAL A 263 13.92 -1.41 -19.75
N LEU A 264 12.60 -1.63 -19.86
CA LEU A 264 11.93 -1.60 -21.15
C LEU A 264 10.53 -0.95 -21.07
N ILE A 265 10.41 0.11 -21.87
CA ILE A 265 9.23 0.80 -22.41
C ILE A 265 8.46 1.71 -21.42
N PRO A 266 8.66 3.05 -21.47
CA PRO A 266 7.76 3.99 -20.82
C PRO A 266 6.34 3.86 -21.39
N SER A 267 5.35 3.73 -20.50
CA SER A 267 3.93 3.72 -20.86
C SER A 267 3.41 5.15 -20.91
N TYR A 268 2.62 5.45 -21.95
CA TYR A 268 2.01 6.76 -22.16
C TYR A 268 0.48 6.64 -22.16
N SER A 269 -0.18 7.68 -21.70
CA SER A 269 -1.65 7.80 -21.68
C SER A 269 -2.10 9.06 -22.43
N ARG A 270 -3.26 9.00 -23.09
CA ARG A 270 -3.92 10.15 -23.69
C ARG A 270 -4.87 10.77 -22.68
N VAL A 271 -4.69 12.06 -22.43
CA VAL A 271 -5.50 12.82 -21.47
C VAL A 271 -6.01 14.11 -22.09
N LEU A 272 -7.09 14.63 -21.53
CA LEU A 272 -7.54 15.99 -21.79
C LEU A 272 -7.04 16.88 -20.63
N ARG A 273 -6.19 17.88 -20.94
CA ARG A 273 -5.70 18.88 -20.00
C ARG A 273 -5.62 20.24 -20.69
N ASP A 274 -6.02 21.30 -19.99
CA ASP A 274 -6.16 22.66 -20.55
C ASP A 274 -7.00 22.68 -21.85
N ASP A 275 -8.10 21.93 -21.88
CA ASP A 275 -9.00 21.77 -23.04
C ASP A 275 -8.33 21.15 -24.30
N GLN A 276 -7.14 20.56 -24.15
CA GLN A 276 -6.39 19.94 -25.24
C GLN A 276 -6.04 18.48 -24.97
N GLU A 277 -6.09 17.66 -26.03
CA GLU A 277 -5.60 16.28 -25.97
C GLU A 277 -4.07 16.29 -25.88
N LYS A 278 -3.53 15.65 -24.85
CA LYS A 278 -2.10 15.55 -24.59
C LYS A 278 -1.72 14.09 -24.33
N ARG A 279 -0.49 13.74 -24.70
CA ARG A 279 0.12 12.45 -24.37
C ARG A 279 1.10 12.66 -23.23
N ILE A 280 0.81 12.05 -22.08
CA ILE A 280 1.63 12.15 -20.85
C ILE A 280 2.17 10.79 -20.45
N LEU A 281 3.15 10.76 -19.55
CA LEU A 281 3.55 9.50 -18.94
C LEU A 281 2.41 8.96 -18.08
N THR A 282 2.12 7.66 -18.20
CA THR A 282 1.06 7.02 -17.42
C THR A 282 1.27 7.19 -15.91
N SER A 283 2.51 7.33 -15.45
CA SER A 283 2.88 7.61 -14.06
C SER A 283 2.52 9.02 -13.57
N GLU A 284 2.23 9.96 -14.46
CA GLU A 284 1.88 11.35 -14.14
C GLU A 284 0.35 11.57 -14.09
N LEU A 285 -0.44 10.51 -14.26
CA LEU A 285 -1.89 10.54 -14.07
C LEU A 285 -2.23 10.78 -12.60
N VAL A 286 -3.27 11.58 -12.38
CA VAL A 286 -3.79 11.92 -11.05
C VAL A 286 -5.32 11.77 -11.01
N PRO A 287 -5.93 11.60 -9.82
CA PRO A 287 -7.37 11.68 -9.69
C PRO A 287 -7.92 13.00 -10.27
N GLY A 288 -9.00 12.90 -11.05
CA GLY A 288 -9.60 13.99 -11.81
C GLY A 288 -9.08 14.17 -13.25
N ASP A 289 -7.99 13.51 -13.66
CA ASP A 289 -7.61 13.53 -15.07
C ASP A 289 -8.72 12.92 -15.93
N ILE A 290 -8.99 13.51 -17.09
CA ILE A 290 -9.85 12.90 -18.11
C ILE A 290 -8.97 12.07 -19.03
N ILE A 291 -9.15 10.75 -19.03
CA ILE A 291 -8.47 9.81 -19.91
C ILE A 291 -9.32 9.52 -21.16
N LEU A 292 -8.65 9.47 -22.30
CA LEU A 292 -9.26 9.13 -23.59
C LEU A 292 -8.91 7.69 -23.93
N LEU A 293 -9.94 6.85 -24.06
CA LEU A 293 -9.81 5.41 -24.25
C LEU A 293 -10.36 5.01 -25.62
N GLY A 294 -9.57 4.28 -26.39
CA GLY A 294 -9.98 3.67 -27.65
C GLY A 294 -9.71 2.17 -27.69
N GLU A 295 -10.23 1.53 -28.73
CA GLU A 295 -10.00 0.11 -29.01
C GLU A 295 -8.50 -0.25 -28.99
N GLY A 296 -8.16 -1.33 -28.29
CA GLY A 296 -6.78 -1.80 -28.12
C GLY A 296 -6.00 -1.10 -27.01
N ASP A 297 -6.51 0.00 -26.43
CA ASP A 297 -5.84 0.66 -25.31
C ASP A 297 -5.92 -0.19 -24.03
N LYS A 298 -4.89 -0.08 -23.19
CA LYS A 298 -4.96 -0.49 -21.80
C LYS A 298 -5.50 0.65 -20.96
N VAL A 299 -6.40 0.35 -20.05
CA VAL A 299 -6.91 1.32 -19.08
C VAL A 299 -5.78 1.66 -18.09
N PRO A 300 -5.35 2.93 -18.00
CA PRO A 300 -4.13 3.29 -17.27
C PRO A 300 -4.33 3.49 -15.76
N ALA A 301 -5.57 3.71 -15.32
CA ALA A 301 -5.98 3.97 -13.94
C ALA A 301 -7.49 3.69 -13.80
N ASP A 302 -7.99 3.53 -12.57
CA ASP A 302 -9.43 3.34 -12.35
C ASP A 302 -10.17 4.65 -12.67
N GLY A 303 -11.28 4.54 -13.40
CA GLY A 303 -12.01 5.71 -13.89
C GLY A 303 -13.51 5.50 -14.03
N ARG A 304 -14.25 6.61 -13.95
CA ARG A 304 -15.70 6.69 -14.14
C ARG A 304 -15.99 7.22 -15.55
N LEU A 305 -16.66 6.42 -16.38
CA LEU A 305 -16.99 6.76 -17.77
C LEU A 305 -18.09 7.84 -17.83
N PHE A 306 -17.84 8.97 -18.48
CA PHE A 306 -18.92 9.93 -18.78
C PHE A 306 -19.25 9.99 -20.27
N GLN A 307 -18.47 9.29 -21.10
CA GLN A 307 -18.77 9.08 -22.50
C GLN A 307 -18.38 7.65 -22.89
N SER A 308 -19.28 6.93 -23.57
CA SER A 308 -19.05 5.58 -24.08
C SER A 308 -19.77 5.38 -25.42
N PHE A 309 -19.10 4.79 -26.40
CA PHE A 309 -19.68 4.40 -27.68
C PHE A 309 -19.30 2.95 -28.00
N ASP A 310 -20.28 2.05 -27.95
CA ASP A 310 -20.13 0.58 -28.12
C ASP A 310 -18.89 0.01 -27.42
N MET A 311 -18.57 0.56 -26.23
CA MET A 311 -17.37 0.21 -25.51
C MET A 311 -17.52 -1.16 -24.86
N ARG A 312 -16.55 -2.04 -25.11
CA ARG A 312 -16.41 -3.32 -24.40
C ARG A 312 -15.03 -3.43 -23.81
N VAL A 313 -14.94 -3.98 -22.61
CA VAL A 313 -13.67 -4.18 -21.91
C VAL A 313 -13.45 -5.64 -21.56
N ASP A 314 -12.18 -6.03 -21.52
CA ASP A 314 -11.71 -7.30 -20.98
C ASP A 314 -11.14 -7.06 -19.58
N ASN A 315 -11.88 -7.50 -18.57
CA ASN A 315 -11.48 -7.41 -17.17
C ASN A 315 -10.77 -8.68 -16.65
N SER A 316 -10.33 -9.59 -17.53
CA SER A 316 -9.60 -10.82 -17.16
C SER A 316 -8.37 -10.57 -16.29
N ALA A 317 -7.72 -9.41 -16.44
CA ALA A 317 -6.59 -9.01 -15.59
C ALA A 317 -6.97 -8.87 -14.09
N LEU A 318 -8.26 -8.66 -13.77
CA LEU A 318 -8.80 -8.54 -12.42
C LEU A 318 -9.63 -9.75 -12.00
N THR A 319 -10.34 -10.37 -12.93
CA THR A 319 -11.33 -11.43 -12.61
C THR A 319 -10.92 -12.82 -13.07
N GLY A 320 -9.94 -12.95 -13.97
CA GLY A 320 -9.58 -14.21 -14.65
C GLY A 320 -10.55 -14.63 -15.79
N GLU A 321 -11.64 -13.89 -15.97
CA GLU A 321 -12.67 -14.19 -16.97
C GLU A 321 -12.59 -13.22 -18.16
N SER A 322 -12.46 -13.75 -19.37
CA SER A 322 -12.30 -12.96 -20.61
C SER A 322 -13.60 -12.70 -21.36
N ARG A 323 -14.73 -12.81 -20.67
CA ARG A 323 -16.02 -12.41 -21.24
C ARG A 323 -16.01 -10.90 -21.45
N PRO A 324 -16.26 -10.38 -22.67
CA PRO A 324 -16.38 -8.94 -22.90
C PRO A 324 -17.51 -8.35 -22.05
N ILE A 325 -17.21 -7.25 -21.35
CA ILE A 325 -18.18 -6.52 -20.53
C ILE A 325 -18.53 -5.21 -21.24
N TYR A 326 -19.82 -5.01 -21.50
CA TYR A 326 -20.33 -3.78 -22.12
C TYR A 326 -20.30 -2.61 -21.14
N LYS A 327 -19.94 -1.43 -21.64
CA LYS A 327 -19.81 -0.22 -20.83
C LYS A 327 -20.72 0.92 -21.25
N ILE A 328 -21.22 1.65 -20.26
CA ILE A 328 -22.15 2.77 -20.37
C ILE A 328 -21.58 3.99 -19.65
N SER A 329 -22.10 5.18 -19.94
CA SER A 329 -21.70 6.42 -19.23
C SER A 329 -22.69 6.82 -18.14
N GLU A 330 -23.92 6.35 -18.24
CA GLU A 330 -25.05 6.74 -17.40
C GLU A 330 -24.87 6.32 -15.93
N PRO A 331 -25.53 7.03 -15.01
CA PRO A 331 -25.66 6.58 -13.62
C PRO A 331 -26.29 5.19 -13.51
N VAL A 332 -25.74 4.36 -12.64
CA VAL A 332 -26.26 3.04 -12.29
C VAL A 332 -26.96 3.15 -10.94
N LEU A 333 -28.28 3.36 -10.98
CA LEU A 333 -29.10 3.59 -9.78
C LEU A 333 -29.31 2.32 -8.94
N ASP A 334 -29.26 1.13 -9.57
CA ASP A 334 -29.31 -0.17 -8.89
C ASP A 334 -28.03 -0.99 -9.14
N GLY A 335 -26.93 -0.53 -8.53
CA GLY A 335 -25.63 -1.20 -8.62
C GLY A 335 -25.60 -2.59 -7.97
N LYS A 336 -26.58 -2.99 -7.16
CA LYS A 336 -26.55 -4.27 -6.43
C LYS A 336 -26.60 -5.50 -7.33
N ASN A 337 -27.08 -5.34 -8.57
CA ASN A 337 -27.18 -6.42 -9.54
C ASN A 337 -25.87 -6.71 -10.29
N PHE A 338 -24.84 -5.89 -10.07
CA PHE A 338 -23.55 -6.04 -10.74
C PHE A 338 -22.46 -6.38 -9.72
N LEU A 339 -21.55 -7.26 -10.12
CA LEU A 339 -20.28 -7.40 -9.41
C LEU A 339 -19.51 -6.08 -9.54
N TRP A 340 -18.79 -5.68 -8.48
CA TRP A 340 -18.02 -4.43 -8.46
C TRP A 340 -17.09 -4.31 -9.67
N THR A 341 -16.34 -5.37 -9.97
CA THR A 341 -15.43 -5.47 -11.12
C THR A 341 -16.14 -5.50 -12.47
N GLU A 342 -17.46 -5.65 -12.51
CA GLU A 342 -18.28 -5.65 -13.72
C GLU A 342 -19.14 -4.39 -13.86
N MET A 343 -19.00 -3.40 -12.97
CA MET A 343 -19.79 -2.16 -13.03
C MET A 343 -19.76 -1.56 -14.44
N PRO A 344 -20.91 -1.32 -15.07
CA PRO A 344 -20.95 -0.99 -16.50
C PRO A 344 -20.43 0.43 -16.76
N ASN A 345 -20.32 1.27 -15.75
CA ASN A 345 -19.94 2.67 -15.90
C ASN A 345 -18.57 3.01 -15.29
N LEU A 346 -17.83 1.98 -14.86
CA LEU A 346 -16.45 2.05 -14.39
C LEU A 346 -15.49 1.30 -15.33
N VAL A 347 -14.27 1.78 -15.41
CA VAL A 347 -13.12 1.11 -16.03
C VAL A 347 -12.00 0.99 -15.01
N PHE A 348 -11.19 -0.07 -15.10
CA PHE A 348 -10.22 -0.39 -14.07
C PHE A 348 -8.80 -0.47 -14.63
N GLY A 349 -7.82 0.04 -13.88
CA GLY A 349 -6.42 0.03 -14.28
C GLY A 349 -5.90 -1.38 -14.57
N GLY A 350 -5.22 -1.53 -15.70
CA GLY A 350 -4.65 -2.80 -16.16
C GLY A 350 -5.57 -3.66 -17.04
N THR A 351 -6.86 -3.30 -17.17
CA THR A 351 -7.79 -3.96 -18.10
C THR A 351 -7.65 -3.41 -19.53
N SER A 352 -8.24 -4.08 -20.52
CA SER A 352 -8.06 -3.72 -21.93
C SER A 352 -9.39 -3.36 -22.60
N ILE A 353 -9.38 -2.37 -23.49
CA ILE A 353 -10.54 -2.01 -24.32
C ILE A 353 -10.56 -2.92 -25.55
N LEU A 354 -11.64 -3.69 -25.70
CA LEU A 354 -11.81 -4.65 -26.79
C LEU A 354 -12.44 -4.03 -28.04
N SER A 355 -13.35 -3.08 -27.86
CA SER A 355 -14.04 -2.39 -28.94
C SER A 355 -14.57 -1.05 -28.45
N GLY A 356 -14.84 -0.14 -29.39
CA GLY A 356 -15.45 1.15 -29.10
C GLY A 356 -14.48 2.17 -28.50
N ASN A 357 -15.02 3.29 -28.05
CA ASN A 357 -14.25 4.38 -27.48
C ASN A 357 -15.04 5.11 -26.40
N GLY A 358 -14.31 5.82 -25.53
CA GLY A 358 -14.92 6.48 -24.39
C GLY A 358 -13.99 7.45 -23.69
N LYS A 359 -14.58 8.23 -22.78
CA LYS A 359 -13.86 9.13 -21.89
C LYS A 359 -14.21 8.81 -20.46
N ALA A 360 -13.19 8.71 -19.61
CA ALA A 360 -13.36 8.47 -18.19
C ALA A 360 -12.63 9.53 -17.37
N ILE A 361 -13.20 9.90 -16.24
CA ILE A 361 -12.51 10.72 -15.23
C ILE A 361 -11.82 9.74 -14.28
N VAL A 362 -10.53 9.91 -14.05
CA VAL A 362 -9.74 9.08 -13.13
C VAL A 362 -10.25 9.27 -11.72
N ILE A 363 -10.66 8.18 -11.08
CA ILE A 363 -11.09 8.17 -9.68
C ILE A 363 -9.95 7.71 -8.77
N ALA A 364 -9.13 6.76 -9.20
CA ALA A 364 -8.02 6.27 -8.36
C ALA A 364 -6.78 5.96 -9.19
N THR A 365 -5.61 6.18 -8.59
CA THR A 365 -4.29 5.96 -9.20
C THR A 365 -3.39 5.11 -8.31
N GLY A 366 -2.38 4.46 -8.92
CA GLY A 366 -1.34 3.71 -8.23
C GLY A 366 -1.91 2.65 -7.28
N MET A 367 -1.48 2.69 -6.02
CA MET A 367 -1.88 1.74 -4.98
C MET A 367 -3.34 1.90 -4.51
N HIS A 368 -4.05 2.94 -4.93
CA HIS A 368 -5.46 3.16 -4.61
C HIS A 368 -6.43 2.52 -5.63
N THR A 369 -5.93 2.10 -6.79
CA THR A 369 -6.71 1.33 -7.78
C THR A 369 -7.07 -0.06 -7.25
N GLU A 370 -8.05 -0.74 -7.85
CA GLU A 370 -8.38 -2.14 -7.52
C GLU A 370 -7.18 -3.08 -7.72
N ILE A 371 -6.44 -2.92 -8.83
CA ILE A 371 -5.21 -3.69 -9.05
C ILE A 371 -4.13 -3.37 -8.02
N GLY A 372 -4.07 -2.11 -7.56
CA GLY A 372 -3.20 -1.65 -6.47
C GLY A 372 -3.56 -2.25 -5.11
N LYS A 373 -4.85 -2.38 -4.81
CA LYS A 373 -5.34 -3.06 -3.58
C LYS A 373 -4.95 -4.53 -3.59
N ILE A 374 -5.12 -5.23 -4.72
CA ILE A 374 -4.68 -6.63 -4.91
C ILE A 374 -3.16 -6.73 -4.75
N ALA A 375 -2.40 -5.82 -5.36
CA ALA A 375 -0.94 -5.78 -5.25
C ALA A 375 -0.50 -5.62 -3.78
N ARG A 376 -1.16 -4.75 -3.01
CA ARG A 376 -0.86 -4.56 -1.58
C ARG A 376 -1.06 -5.84 -0.75
N LEU A 377 -2.15 -6.57 -0.99
CA LEU A 377 -2.44 -7.81 -0.27
C LEU A 377 -1.42 -8.90 -0.59
N THR A 378 -0.95 -8.98 -1.84
CA THR A 378 0.05 -9.98 -2.25
C THR A 378 1.47 -9.62 -1.80
N GLN A 379 1.79 -8.34 -1.62
CA GLN A 379 3.09 -7.89 -1.12
C GLN A 379 3.35 -8.22 0.37
N VAL A 380 2.30 -8.53 1.14
CA VAL A 380 2.41 -8.92 2.57
C VAL A 380 2.86 -10.37 2.75
N ILE A 381 2.89 -11.18 1.68
CA ILE A 381 3.34 -12.57 1.76
C ILE A 381 4.85 -12.60 2.00
N LYS A 382 5.23 -13.00 3.22
CA LYS A 382 6.63 -13.15 3.62
C LYS A 382 7.33 -14.13 2.69
N GLU A 383 8.46 -13.72 2.13
CA GLU A 383 9.22 -14.54 1.20
C GLU A 383 9.78 -15.77 1.91
N GLU A 384 9.45 -16.95 1.38
CA GLU A 384 10.10 -18.20 1.78
C GLU A 384 11.41 -18.41 1.01
N LEU A 385 12.34 -19.12 1.64
CA LEU A 385 13.54 -19.61 0.98
C LEU A 385 13.17 -20.56 -0.17
N SER A 386 13.85 -20.39 -1.32
CA SER A 386 13.77 -21.33 -2.45
C SER A 386 14.22 -22.74 -2.07
N PRO A 387 13.81 -23.80 -2.81
CA PRO A 387 14.22 -25.15 -2.48
C PRO A 387 15.75 -25.31 -2.43
N LEU A 388 16.50 -24.72 -3.37
CA LEU A 388 17.96 -24.72 -3.34
C LEU A 388 18.52 -23.97 -2.13
N GLN A 389 17.92 -22.84 -1.72
CA GLN A 389 18.34 -22.17 -0.49
C GLN A 389 18.06 -23.03 0.76
N LYS A 390 16.93 -23.74 0.80
CA LYS A 390 16.62 -24.69 1.88
C LYS A 390 17.63 -25.84 1.92
N GLU A 391 18.01 -26.40 0.78
CA GLU A 391 19.07 -27.42 0.68
C GLU A 391 20.44 -26.86 1.06
N MET A 392 20.76 -25.64 0.63
CA MET A 392 21.99 -24.95 1.00
C MET A 392 22.10 -24.75 2.51
N VAL A 393 21.00 -24.44 3.21
CA VAL A 393 20.98 -24.38 4.69
C VAL A 393 21.27 -25.75 5.30
N LYS A 394 20.70 -26.84 4.75
CA LYS A 394 20.99 -28.21 5.21
C LYS A 394 22.46 -28.57 5.00
N VAL A 395 23.00 -28.33 3.80
CA VAL A 395 24.42 -28.56 3.48
C VAL A 395 25.32 -27.75 4.41
N THR A 396 25.02 -26.46 4.59
CA THR A 396 25.74 -25.57 5.50
C THR A 396 25.73 -26.13 6.92
N LYS A 397 24.60 -26.63 7.41
CA LYS A 397 24.46 -27.23 8.74
C LYS A 397 25.28 -28.50 8.87
N VAL A 398 25.23 -29.40 7.89
CA VAL A 398 26.00 -30.66 7.89
C VAL A 398 27.50 -30.37 7.87
N VAL A 399 27.96 -29.50 6.96
CA VAL A 399 29.37 -29.12 6.86
C VAL A 399 29.84 -28.41 8.13
N SER A 400 29.01 -27.55 8.72
CA SER A 400 29.33 -26.90 10.00
C SER A 400 29.46 -27.90 11.14
N ILE A 401 28.56 -28.89 11.24
CA ILE A 401 28.64 -29.95 12.25
C ILE A 401 29.93 -30.76 12.06
N LEU A 402 30.27 -31.14 10.83
CA LEU A 402 31.50 -31.87 10.53
C LEU A 402 32.74 -31.04 10.89
N ALA A 403 32.80 -29.78 10.46
CA ALA A 403 33.89 -28.86 10.74
C ALA A 403 34.10 -28.66 12.24
N VAL A 404 33.02 -28.41 13.00
CA VAL A 404 33.08 -28.24 14.46
C VAL A 404 33.47 -29.56 15.14
N SER A 405 32.92 -30.70 14.71
CA SER A 405 33.28 -32.00 15.30
C SER A 405 34.77 -32.33 15.08
N MET A 406 35.30 -32.01 13.90
CA MET A 406 36.72 -32.14 13.59
C MET A 406 37.54 -31.15 14.42
N GLY A 407 37.11 -29.89 14.53
CA GLY A 407 37.76 -28.91 15.39
C GLY A 407 37.86 -29.37 16.85
N VAL A 408 36.77 -29.88 17.42
CA VAL A 408 36.74 -30.43 18.79
C VAL A 408 37.64 -31.65 18.92
N LEU A 409 37.60 -32.57 17.94
CA LEU A 409 38.46 -33.75 17.94
C LEU A 409 39.94 -33.36 17.92
N PHE A 410 40.33 -32.45 17.02
CA PHE A 410 41.70 -31.98 16.89
C PHE A 410 42.15 -31.11 18.06
N PHE A 411 41.23 -30.41 18.74
CA PHE A 411 41.51 -29.76 20.01
C PHE A 411 41.97 -30.77 21.06
N PHE A 412 41.24 -31.87 21.22
CA PHE A 412 41.61 -32.91 22.19
C PHE A 412 42.87 -33.66 21.80
N LEU A 413 43.06 -33.99 20.51
CA LEU A 413 44.29 -34.59 20.02
C LEU A 413 45.49 -33.65 20.22
N GLY A 414 45.32 -32.36 19.96
CA GLY A 414 46.34 -31.33 20.20
C GLY A 414 46.80 -31.32 21.65
N ASN A 415 45.86 -31.34 22.59
CA ASN A 415 46.16 -31.32 24.03
C ASN A 415 46.78 -32.63 24.53
N TYR A 416 46.13 -33.76 24.23
CA TYR A 416 46.46 -35.04 24.88
C TYR A 416 47.50 -35.86 24.13
N VAL A 417 47.59 -35.72 22.80
CA VAL A 417 48.48 -36.53 21.96
C VAL A 417 49.69 -35.72 21.50
N ALA A 418 49.47 -34.49 21.01
CA ALA A 418 50.55 -33.63 20.53
C ALA A 418 51.19 -32.76 21.62
N HIS A 419 50.68 -32.83 22.86
CA HIS A 419 51.13 -32.05 24.03
C HIS A 419 51.23 -30.53 23.76
N LEU A 420 50.38 -30.01 22.88
CA LEU A 420 50.22 -28.58 22.65
C LEU A 420 49.53 -27.95 23.85
N THR A 421 49.81 -26.67 24.11
CA THR A 421 49.04 -25.92 25.11
C THR A 421 47.56 -25.89 24.72
N GLY A 422 46.66 -25.84 25.69
CA GLY A 422 45.20 -25.74 25.42
C GLY A 422 44.86 -24.58 24.50
N PHE A 423 45.63 -23.50 24.60
CA PHE A 423 45.52 -22.36 23.71
C PHE A 423 45.97 -22.64 22.27
N GLN A 424 47.14 -23.25 22.07
CA GLN A 424 47.60 -23.64 20.72
C GLN A 424 46.64 -24.64 20.07
N SER A 425 46.12 -25.59 20.84
CA SER A 425 45.11 -26.56 20.38
C SER A 425 43.81 -25.87 19.97
N PHE A 426 43.41 -24.80 20.68
CA PHE A 426 42.22 -24.00 20.35
C PHE A 426 42.37 -23.25 19.04
N ILE A 427 43.51 -22.60 18.82
CA ILE A 427 43.84 -21.91 17.58
C ILE A 427 43.89 -22.89 16.40
N PHE A 428 44.48 -24.07 16.61
CA PHE A 428 44.51 -25.12 15.61
C PHE A 428 43.09 -25.60 15.26
N ALA A 429 42.22 -25.81 16.26
CA ALA A 429 40.83 -26.19 16.05
C ALA A 429 40.03 -25.14 15.25
N ILE A 430 40.22 -23.85 15.54
CA ILE A 430 39.63 -22.75 14.75
C ILE A 430 40.12 -22.79 13.31
N GLY A 431 41.43 -22.98 13.09
CA GLY A 431 42.01 -23.08 11.75
C GLY A 431 41.41 -24.22 10.94
N ILE A 432 41.21 -25.38 11.58
CA ILE A 432 40.54 -26.53 10.98
C ILE A 432 39.07 -26.21 10.66
N ILE A 433 38.34 -25.57 11.58
CA ILE A 433 36.94 -25.18 11.33
C ILE A 433 36.86 -24.24 10.12
N ALA A 434 37.68 -23.18 10.11
CA ALA A 434 37.74 -22.21 9.02
C ALA A 434 38.12 -22.85 7.68
N ALA A 435 39.12 -23.74 7.65
CA ALA A 435 39.54 -24.42 6.42
C ALA A 435 38.47 -25.34 5.82
N ASN A 436 37.49 -25.78 6.62
CA ASN A 436 36.40 -26.64 6.17
C ASN A 436 35.13 -25.85 5.81
N VAL A 437 35.13 -24.52 5.93
CA VAL A 437 34.01 -23.69 5.51
C VAL A 437 33.99 -23.60 3.98
N PRO A 438 32.84 -23.75 3.31
CA PRO A 438 32.75 -23.60 1.86
C PRO A 438 32.31 -22.17 1.50
N GLU A 439 33.17 -21.17 1.71
CA GLU A 439 32.81 -19.75 1.52
C GLU A 439 32.40 -19.43 0.08
N GLY A 440 32.97 -20.14 -0.88
CA GLY A 440 32.66 -19.95 -2.30
C GLY A 440 31.32 -20.55 -2.76
N LEU A 441 30.64 -21.34 -1.94
CA LEU A 441 29.49 -22.13 -2.39
C LEU A 441 28.27 -21.25 -2.70
N LEU A 442 27.89 -20.37 -1.78
CA LEU A 442 26.73 -19.48 -1.96
C LEU A 442 26.88 -18.53 -3.16
N PRO A 443 28.02 -17.83 -3.34
CA PRO A 443 28.19 -16.95 -4.49
C PRO A 443 28.29 -17.69 -5.83
N THR A 444 28.91 -18.87 -5.85
CA THR A 444 29.00 -19.70 -7.07
C THR A 444 27.61 -20.10 -7.56
N VAL A 445 26.72 -20.48 -6.64
CA VAL A 445 25.32 -20.77 -6.95
C VAL A 445 24.61 -19.53 -7.52
N SER A 446 24.74 -18.38 -6.88
CA SER A 446 24.14 -17.12 -7.36
C SER A 446 24.61 -16.74 -8.76
N LEU A 447 25.91 -16.91 -9.05
CA LEU A 447 26.47 -16.65 -10.37
C LEU A 447 25.94 -17.65 -11.42
N ALA A 448 25.85 -18.93 -11.08
CA ALA A 448 25.30 -19.96 -11.96
C ALA A 448 23.82 -19.68 -12.30
N LEU A 449 23.01 -19.26 -11.31
CA LEU A 449 21.63 -18.84 -11.52
C LEU A 449 21.54 -17.59 -12.40
N ALA A 450 22.43 -16.61 -12.21
CA ALA A 450 22.46 -15.40 -13.05
C ALA A 450 22.77 -15.74 -14.51
N MET A 451 23.73 -16.64 -14.76
CA MET A 451 24.01 -17.15 -16.11
C MET A 451 22.82 -17.89 -16.71
N ALA A 452 22.05 -18.63 -15.90
CA ALA A 452 20.83 -19.29 -16.35
C ALA A 452 19.73 -18.27 -16.72
N VAL A 453 19.53 -17.21 -15.92
CA VAL A 453 18.62 -16.11 -16.24
C VAL A 453 18.99 -15.44 -17.56
N GLN A 454 20.27 -15.15 -17.78
CA GLN A 454 20.72 -14.58 -19.05
C GLN A 454 20.43 -15.49 -20.26
N ARG A 455 20.60 -16.80 -20.10
CA ARG A 455 20.25 -17.78 -21.16
C ARG A 455 18.75 -17.83 -21.42
N MET A 456 17.91 -17.72 -20.39
CA MET A 456 16.44 -17.69 -20.52
C MET A 456 15.94 -16.39 -21.14
N ALA A 457 16.55 -15.25 -20.80
CA ALA A 457 16.21 -13.95 -21.39
C ALA A 457 16.42 -13.93 -22.92
N LYS A 458 17.50 -14.57 -23.42
CA LYS A 458 17.73 -14.76 -24.87
C LYS A 458 16.65 -15.58 -25.57
N ARG A 459 15.79 -16.30 -24.83
CA ARG A 459 14.66 -17.08 -25.32
C ARG A 459 13.31 -16.40 -25.00
N ASN A 460 13.31 -15.08 -24.80
CA ASN A 460 12.14 -14.28 -24.46
C ASN A 460 11.47 -14.63 -23.11
N VAL A 461 12.20 -15.29 -22.20
CA VAL A 461 11.72 -15.57 -20.83
C VAL A 461 12.39 -14.60 -19.86
N ILE A 462 11.64 -13.63 -19.36
CA ILE A 462 12.14 -12.61 -18.44
C ILE A 462 11.95 -13.08 -17.00
N ILE A 463 13.06 -13.29 -16.30
CA ILE A 463 13.05 -13.72 -14.90
C ILE A 463 13.27 -12.53 -13.97
N LYS A 464 12.33 -12.34 -13.04
CA LYS A 464 12.38 -11.24 -12.07
C LYS A 464 13.32 -11.52 -10.89
N ARG A 465 13.57 -12.79 -10.55
CA ARG A 465 14.33 -13.25 -9.37
C ARG A 465 15.20 -14.45 -9.72
N LEU A 466 16.46 -14.47 -9.29
CA LEU A 466 17.41 -15.55 -9.59
C LEU A 466 16.91 -16.93 -9.15
N SER A 467 16.29 -17.01 -7.96
CA SER A 467 15.74 -18.25 -7.40
C SER A 467 14.60 -18.86 -8.23
N SER A 468 13.89 -18.07 -9.05
CA SER A 468 12.78 -18.57 -9.87
C SER A 468 13.24 -19.55 -10.94
N VAL A 469 14.48 -19.47 -11.42
CA VAL A 469 15.06 -20.43 -12.38
C VAL A 469 15.02 -21.84 -11.80
N GLU A 470 15.49 -21.98 -10.57
CA GLU A 470 15.59 -23.26 -9.89
C GLU A 470 14.23 -23.74 -9.39
N THR A 471 13.40 -22.83 -8.88
CA THR A 471 12.03 -23.15 -8.49
C THR A 471 11.25 -23.77 -9.66
N LEU A 472 11.40 -23.23 -10.88
CA LEU A 472 10.77 -23.79 -12.08
C LEU A 472 11.30 -25.20 -12.40
N GLY A 473 12.61 -25.45 -12.23
CA GLY A 473 13.22 -26.77 -12.43
C GLY A 473 12.76 -27.82 -11.42
N CYS A 474 12.42 -27.41 -10.20
CA CYS A 474 11.94 -28.26 -9.12
C CYS A 474 10.41 -28.32 -9.02
N THR A 475 9.67 -27.67 -9.94
CA THR A 475 8.21 -27.58 -9.88
C THR A 475 7.58 -28.94 -10.21
N THR A 476 6.78 -29.47 -9.29
CA THR A 476 6.05 -30.75 -9.46
C THR A 476 4.57 -30.54 -9.83
N VAL A 477 4.02 -29.37 -9.52
CA VAL A 477 2.63 -29.00 -9.81
C VAL A 477 2.62 -27.63 -10.47
N ILE A 478 2.06 -27.55 -11.68
CA ILE A 478 1.86 -26.29 -12.39
C ILE A 478 0.38 -25.92 -12.26
N CYS A 479 0.11 -24.91 -11.43
CA CYS A 479 -1.19 -24.26 -11.40
C CYS A 479 -1.19 -23.20 -12.50
N THR A 480 -1.93 -23.44 -13.57
CA THR A 480 -2.04 -22.51 -14.69
C THR A 480 -3.40 -21.81 -14.64
N ASP A 481 -3.40 -20.51 -14.91
CA ASP A 481 -4.64 -19.84 -15.29
C ASP A 481 -5.09 -20.38 -16.66
N LYS A 482 -6.38 -20.37 -16.92
CA LYS A 482 -6.95 -20.74 -18.21
C LYS A 482 -6.72 -19.59 -19.18
N THR A 483 -7.24 -18.40 -18.85
CA THR A 483 -7.44 -17.37 -19.85
C THR A 483 -6.21 -16.49 -20.01
N GLY A 484 -5.73 -16.32 -21.25
CA GLY A 484 -4.48 -15.60 -21.53
C GLY A 484 -3.19 -16.32 -21.13
N THR A 485 -3.29 -17.51 -20.51
CA THR A 485 -2.15 -18.39 -20.24
C THR A 485 -2.22 -19.68 -21.06
N LEU A 486 -3.31 -20.46 -20.95
CA LEU A 486 -3.55 -21.61 -21.83
C LEU A 486 -4.24 -21.21 -23.13
N THR A 487 -5.13 -20.23 -23.08
CA THR A 487 -5.85 -19.72 -24.25
C THR A 487 -5.18 -18.45 -24.79
N THR A 488 -5.41 -18.16 -26.07
CA THR A 488 -4.93 -16.93 -26.74
C THR A 488 -5.65 -15.66 -26.28
N ASN A 489 -6.57 -15.77 -25.31
CA ASN A 489 -7.47 -14.69 -24.90
C ASN A 489 -8.26 -14.07 -26.07
N GLN A 490 -8.64 -14.90 -27.05
CA GLN A 490 -9.41 -14.47 -28.21
C GLN A 490 -10.58 -15.45 -28.45
N VAL A 491 -11.76 -14.92 -28.75
CA VAL A 491 -12.91 -15.74 -29.16
C VAL A 491 -12.65 -16.25 -30.58
N SER A 492 -12.76 -17.56 -30.79
CA SER A 492 -12.55 -18.20 -32.08
C SER A 492 -13.66 -19.20 -32.36
N VAL A 493 -14.08 -19.33 -33.62
CA VAL A 493 -15.06 -20.35 -34.04
C VAL A 493 -14.36 -21.71 -34.07
N VAL A 494 -14.87 -22.67 -33.29
CA VAL A 494 -14.26 -24.01 -33.15
C VAL A 494 -14.94 -25.06 -34.05
N ARG A 495 -16.22 -24.89 -34.36
CA ARG A 495 -16.99 -25.74 -35.27
C ARG A 495 -18.06 -24.91 -35.98
N VAL A 496 -18.28 -25.21 -37.26
CA VAL A 496 -19.36 -24.67 -38.10
C VAL A 496 -20.36 -25.78 -38.36
#